data_AF-A0A453N5V4-F1
#
_entry.id   AF-A0A453N5V4-F1
#
_cell.length_a   1.000
_cell.length_b   1.000
_cell.length_c   1.000
_cell.angle_alpha   90.00
_cell.angle_beta   90.00
_cell.angle_gamma   90.00
#
_symmetry.space_group_name_H-M   'P 1'
#
loop_
_entity.id
_entity.type
_entity.pdbx_description
1 polymer ?
#
loop_
_entity_poly.entity_id
_entity_poly.type
_entity_poly.pdbx_seq_one_letter_code
_entity_poly.pdbx_strand_id
1 'polypeptide(L)'
;LLKVKHPNIVQLLGYCYEIQNELIEHNGANQFSQHIYRVLCFEYLQCGSLDKHLCAQSFAPNWSTHYNIIKGICEGLNFLHECKPQICHLDLKPTNILLDSSMEPKVADFGL
;
A
#
# COMPACT_ATOMS: atom_id res chain seq x y z
N LEU A 1 4.16 10.20 -2.84
CA LEU A 1 4.59 8.82 -2.49
C LEU A 1 6.07 8.54 -2.82
N LEU A 2 6.61 8.85 -4.00
CA LEU A 2 8.02 8.51 -4.34
C LEU A 2 9.08 9.05 -3.37
N LYS A 3 8.81 10.17 -2.68
CA LYS A 3 9.71 10.77 -1.69
C LYS A 3 9.44 10.34 -0.25
N VAL A 4 8.35 9.59 -0.01
CA VAL A 4 8.03 9.05 1.31
C VAL A 4 8.98 7.88 1.57
N LYS A 5 9.76 8.01 2.64
CA LYS A 5 10.68 6.98 3.12
C LYS A 5 10.58 6.92 4.63
N HIS A 6 10.03 5.82 5.13
CA HIS A 6 9.87 5.57 6.56
C HIS A 6 9.86 4.05 6.76
N PRO A 7 10.48 3.51 7.83
CA PRO A 7 10.52 2.06 8.07
C PRO A 7 9.13 1.41 8.09
N ASN A 8 8.13 2.12 8.62
CA ASN A 8 6.75 1.61 8.72
C ASN A 8 5.81 2.07 7.61
N ILE A 9 6.33 2.56 6.48
CA ILE A 9 5.54 2.86 5.29
C ILE A 9 6.07 2.02 4.13
N VAL A 10 5.18 1.40 3.35
CA VAL A 10 5.60 0.63 2.18
C VAL A 10 6.32 1.52 1.17
N GLN A 11 7.50 1.09 0.73
CA GLN A 11 8.30 1.82 -0.24
C GLN A 11 7.74 1.63 -1.65
N LEU A 12 7.33 2.73 -2.28
CA LEU A 12 7.12 2.79 -3.72
C LEU A 12 8.49 2.74 -4.42
N LEU A 13 8.70 1.73 -5.25
CA LEU A 13 9.93 1.51 -6.03
C LEU A 13 9.86 2.16 -7.42
N GLY A 14 8.67 2.21 -8.01
CA GLY A 14 8.47 2.76 -9.34
C GLY A 14 7.00 2.81 -9.73
N TYR A 15 6.73 3.42 -10.86
CA TYR A 15 5.40 3.49 -11.45
C TYR A 15 5.49 3.44 -12.97
N CYS A 16 4.42 2.97 -13.60
CA CYS A 16 4.18 3.09 -15.02
C CYS A 16 2.92 3.93 -15.24
N TYR A 17 3.01 4.86 -16.20
CA TYR A 17 1.88 5.63 -16.71
C TYR A 17 2.01 5.69 -18.23
N GLU A 18 1.13 4.98 -18.93
CA GLU A 18 1.16 4.89 -20.39
C GLU A 18 -0.24 5.16 -20.95
N ILE A 19 -0.31 5.94 -22.03
CA ILE A 19 -1.53 6.21 -22.76
C ILE A 19 -1.40 5.57 -24.13
N GLN A 20 -2.32 4.68 -24.48
CA GLN A 20 -2.39 4.05 -25.79
C GLN A 20 -3.66 4.51 -26.50
N ASN A 21 -3.53 4.86 -27.79
CA ASN A 21 -4.68 5.13 -28.63
C ASN A 21 -5.13 3.82 -29.27
N GLU A 22 -6.36 3.41 -28.99
CA GLU A 22 -6.99 2.22 -29.54
C GLU A 22 -8.09 2.63 -30.51
N LEU A 23 -8.14 1.99 -31.67
CA LEU A 23 -9.28 2.08 -32.57
C LEU A 23 -10.38 1.18 -32.04
N ILE A 24 -11.49 1.77 -31.61
CA ILE A 24 -12.69 1.06 -31.19
C ILE A 24 -13.83 1.33 -32.16
N GLU A 25 -14.63 0.30 -32.43
CA GLU A 25 -15.86 0.46 -33.19
C GLU A 25 -16.99 0.85 -32.23
N HIS A 26 -17.63 2.00 -32.49
CA HIS A 26 -18.76 2.47 -31.71
C HIS A 26 -19.86 2.96 -32.67
N ASN A 27 -21.03 2.33 -32.64
CA ASN A 27 -22.16 2.59 -33.53
C ASN A 27 -21.81 2.50 -35.04
N GLY A 28 -20.95 1.55 -35.43
CA GLY A 28 -20.55 1.34 -36.83
C GLY A 28 -19.55 2.37 -37.36
N ALA A 29 -19.00 3.23 -36.50
CA ALA A 29 -17.93 4.15 -36.83
C ALA A 29 -16.67 3.80 -36.04
N ASN A 30 -15.52 3.85 -36.72
CA ASN A 30 -14.22 3.72 -36.09
C ASN A 30 -13.84 5.01 -35.37
N GLN A 31 -13.64 4.93 -34.05
CA GLN A 31 -13.22 6.06 -33.22
C GLN A 31 -11.94 5.72 -32.47
N PHE A 32 -11.07 6.70 -32.27
CA PHE A 32 -9.94 6.57 -31.36
C PHE A 32 -10.42 6.74 -29.91
N SER A 33 -10.13 5.76 -29.08
CA SER A 33 -10.24 5.83 -27.63
C SER A 33 -8.85 5.83 -27.00
N GLN A 34 -8.71 6.46 -25.84
CA GLN A 34 -7.49 6.42 -25.06
C GLN A 34 -7.64 5.40 -23.94
N HIS A 35 -6.78 4.39 -23.95
CA HIS A 35 -6.58 3.50 -22.82
C HIS A 35 -5.44 4.03 -21.96
N ILE A 36 -5.66 4.12 -20.65
CA ILE A 36 -4.63 4.57 -19.69
C ILE A 36 -4.19 3.39 -18.83
N TYR A 37 -2.95 2.94 -19.03
CA TYR A 37 -2.31 1.92 -18.20
C TYR A 37 -1.58 2.58 -17.03
N ARG A 38 -1.92 2.14 -15.81
CA ARG A 38 -1.34 2.63 -14.56
C ARG A 38 -0.88 1.46 -13.70
N VAL A 39 0.39 1.46 -13.32
CA VAL A 39 0.97 0.45 -12.45
C VAL A 39 1.81 1.13 -11.37
N LEU A 40 1.72 0.62 -10.15
CA LEU A 40 2.58 1.01 -9.03
C LEU A 40 3.34 -0.22 -8.56
N CYS A 41 4.67 -0.10 -8.46
CA CYS A 41 5.54 -1.17 -8.00
C CYS A 41 6.05 -0.83 -6.61
N PHE A 42 5.75 -1.70 -5.65
CA PHE A 42 6.16 -1.56 -4.25
C PHE A 42 7.19 -2.62 -3.88
N GLU A 43 7.88 -2.41 -2.75
CA GLU A 43 8.64 -3.48 -2.10
C GLU A 43 7.73 -4.67 -1.73
N TYR A 44 8.30 -5.87 -1.70
CA TYR A 44 7.58 -7.09 -1.35
C TYR A 44 7.79 -7.44 0.13
N LEU A 45 6.69 -7.76 0.82
CA LEU A 45 6.65 -8.04 2.25
C LEU A 45 6.25 -9.52 2.45
N GLN A 46 7.20 -10.32 2.95
CA GLN A 46 7.16 -11.78 2.91
C GLN A 46 6.04 -12.37 3.78
N CYS A 47 5.71 -11.71 4.89
CA CYS A 47 4.71 -12.20 5.83
C CYS A 47 3.28 -11.75 5.45
N GLY A 48 3.12 -11.01 4.35
CA GLY A 48 1.81 -10.60 3.86
C GLY A 48 1.06 -9.66 4.80
N SER A 49 -0.26 -9.65 4.71
CA SER A 49 -1.13 -8.71 5.40
C SER A 49 -1.53 -9.17 6.81
N LEU A 50 -1.70 -8.22 7.73
CA LEU A 50 -1.98 -8.45 9.14
C LEU A 50 -3.30 -9.20 9.39
N ASP A 51 -4.32 -9.03 8.54
CA ASP A 51 -5.59 -9.76 8.66
C ASP A 51 -5.41 -11.29 8.65
N LYS A 52 -4.48 -11.80 7.84
CA LYS A 52 -4.18 -13.24 7.75
C LYS A 52 -3.61 -13.78 9.05
N HIS A 53 -2.92 -12.92 9.81
CA HIS A 53 -2.34 -13.25 11.10
C HIS A 53 -3.38 -13.16 12.20
N LEU A 54 -4.20 -12.12 12.23
CA LEU A 54 -5.25 -11.95 13.25
C LEU A 54 -6.29 -13.09 13.23
N CYS A 55 -6.55 -13.67 12.06
CA CYS A 55 -7.47 -14.80 11.90
C CYS A 55 -6.83 -16.16 12.25
N ALA A 56 -5.50 -16.24 12.34
CA ALA A 56 -4.80 -17.49 12.64
C ALA A 56 -4.78 -17.75 14.15
N GLN A 57 -5.27 -18.91 14.59
CA GLN A 57 -5.22 -19.32 16.01
C GLN A 57 -3.78 -19.37 16.56
N SER A 58 -2.78 -19.50 15.70
CA SER A 58 -1.34 -19.50 16.04
C SER A 58 -0.74 -18.12 16.25
N PHE A 59 -1.46 -17.04 15.99
CA PHE A 59 -0.96 -15.67 16.16
C PHE A 59 -0.98 -15.18 17.63
N ALA A 60 -1.17 -16.07 18.60
CA ALA A 60 -1.09 -15.76 20.02
C ALA A 60 -0.01 -16.61 20.72
N PRO A 61 0.79 -16.10 21.70
CA PRO A 61 0.89 -14.72 22.21
C PRO A 61 2.36 -14.26 22.44
N ASN A 62 2.81 -13.22 21.75
CA ASN A 62 3.76 -12.31 22.39
C ASN A 62 3.19 -10.90 22.30
N TRP A 63 2.71 -10.39 23.44
CA TRP A 63 2.24 -9.02 23.56
C TRP A 63 3.28 -8.02 23.03
N SER A 64 4.57 -8.33 23.17
CA SER A 64 5.65 -7.51 22.62
C SER A 64 5.55 -7.36 21.10
N THR A 65 5.21 -8.44 20.37
CA THR A 65 5.00 -8.38 18.92
C THR A 65 3.79 -7.53 18.57
N HIS A 66 2.67 -7.70 19.28
CA HIS A 66 1.48 -6.87 19.07
C HIS A 66 1.76 -5.39 19.34
N TYR A 67 2.47 -5.11 20.43
CA TYR A 67 2.87 -3.76 20.78
C TYR A 67 3.77 -3.14 19.72
N ASN A 68 4.77 -3.88 19.21
CA ASN A 68 5.63 -3.41 18.13
C ASN A 68 4.83 -3.12 16.85
N ILE A 69 3.87 -3.97 16.50
CA ILE A 69 2.98 -3.74 15.35
C ILE A 69 2.16 -2.46 15.55
N ILE A 70 1.51 -2.30 16.71
CA ILE A 70 0.71 -1.10 17.02
C ILE A 70 1.59 0.15 16.95
N LYS A 71 2.76 0.10 17.61
CA LYS A 71 3.72 1.21 17.66
C LYS A 71 4.18 1.60 16.26
N GLY A 72 4.61 0.65 15.43
CA GLY A 72 5.09 0.92 14.08
C GLY A 72 3.99 1.49 13.17
N ILE A 73 2.74 1.03 13.29
CA ILE A 73 1.60 1.64 12.59
C ILE A 73 1.44 3.11 13.00
N CYS A 74 1.45 3.40 14.31
CA CYS A 74 1.35 4.76 14.82
C CYS A 74 2.50 5.66 14.35
N GLU A 75 3.74 5.15 14.35
CA GLU A 75 4.93 5.88 13.88
C GLU A 75 4.83 6.18 12.37
N GLY A 76 4.41 5.22 11.56
CA GLY A 76 4.16 5.41 10.13
C GLY A 76 3.08 6.46 9.87
N LEU A 77 1.94 6.39 10.56
CA LEU A 77 0.86 7.38 10.43
C LEU A 77 1.28 8.77 10.89
N ASN A 78 2.02 8.87 12.01
CA ASN A 78 2.54 10.14 12.49
C ASN A 78 3.46 10.78 11.45
N PHE A 79 4.38 10.01 10.88
CA PHE A 79 5.25 10.47 9.79
C PHE A 79 4.45 11.01 8.59
N LEU A 80 3.41 10.30 8.16
CA LEU A 80 2.55 10.75 7.05
C LEU A 80 1.80 12.05 7.39
N HIS A 81 1.33 12.17 8.63
CA HIS A 81 0.63 13.37 9.09
C HIS A 81 1.55 14.58 9.22
N GLU A 82 2.83 14.37 9.51
CA GLU A 82 3.86 15.43 9.57
C GLU A 82 4.39 15.86 8.19
N CYS A 83 4.14 15.06 7.14
CA CYS A 83 4.52 15.42 5.77
C CYS A 83 3.93 16.77 5.35
N LYS A 84 4.60 17.44 4.41
CA LYS A 84 4.11 18.69 3.80
C LYS A 84 4.10 18.54 2.27
N PRO A 85 2.91 18.49 1.64
CA PRO A 85 1.58 18.50 2.25
C PRO A 85 1.32 17.27 3.13
N GLN A 86 0.40 17.41 4.10
CA GLN A 86 -0.04 16.31 4.97
C GLN A 86 -0.62 15.17 4.12
N ILE A 87 -0.25 13.94 4.44
CA ILE A 87 -0.77 12.75 3.76
C ILE A 87 -1.71 12.02 4.72
N CYS A 88 -2.98 11.91 4.36
CA CYS A 88 -3.96 11.09 5.07
C CYS A 88 -4.11 9.74 4.36
N HIS A 89 -4.06 8.64 5.12
CA HIS A 89 -4.19 7.28 4.55
C HIS A 89 -5.60 6.97 4.03
N LEU A 90 -6.62 7.38 4.79
CA LEU A 90 -8.07 7.25 4.49
C LEU A 90 -8.66 5.83 4.40
N ASP A 91 -7.85 4.79 4.17
CA ASP A 91 -8.32 3.38 4.11
C ASP A 91 -7.53 2.47 5.05
N LEU A 92 -7.36 2.88 6.31
CA LEU A 92 -6.58 2.10 7.28
C LEU A 92 -7.37 0.88 7.76
N LYS A 93 -6.88 -0.32 7.41
CA LYS A 93 -7.48 -1.60 7.79
C LYS A 93 -6.42 -2.70 7.84
N PRO A 94 -6.67 -3.86 8.50
CA PRO A 94 -5.67 -4.91 8.64
C PRO A 94 -5.12 -5.47 7.32
N THR A 95 -5.89 -5.47 6.23
CA THR A 95 -5.40 -5.90 4.89
C THR A 95 -4.34 -4.96 4.32
N ASN A 96 -4.31 -3.71 4.79
CA ASN A 96 -3.44 -2.64 4.33
C ASN A 96 -2.23 -2.45 5.26
N ILE A 97 -2.06 -3.34 6.25
CA ILE A 97 -0.84 -3.43 7.06
C ILE A 97 -0.09 -4.68 6.62
N LEU A 98 1.06 -4.49 5.98
CA LEU A 98 1.93 -5.58 5.56
C LEU A 98 3.03 -5.82 6.59
N LEU A 99 3.50 -7.06 6.68
CA LEU A 99 4.54 -7.48 7.62
C LEU A 99 5.75 -7.99 6.84
N ASP A 100 6.95 -7.52 7.22
CA ASP A 100 8.20 -8.07 6.70
C ASP A 100 8.59 -9.38 7.40
N SER A 101 9.73 -9.95 6.99
CA SER A 101 10.27 -11.18 7.60
C SER A 101 10.58 -11.08 9.10
N SER A 102 10.69 -9.88 9.65
CA SER A 102 10.94 -9.60 11.06
C SER A 102 9.67 -9.28 11.84
N MET A 103 8.49 -9.40 11.21
CA MET A 103 7.19 -9.03 11.76
C MET A 103 7.05 -7.52 12.06
N GLU A 104 7.85 -6.68 11.39
CA GLU A 104 7.71 -5.23 11.48
C GLU A 104 6.60 -4.75 10.53
N PRO A 105 5.71 -3.84 10.98
CA PRO A 105 4.58 -3.38 10.20
C PRO A 105 4.98 -2.32 9.19
N LYS A 106 4.38 -2.39 7.99
CA LYS A 106 4.38 -1.33 6.99
C LYS A 106 2.98 -1.00 6.54
N VAL A 107 2.59 0.26 6.66
CA VAL A 107 1.33 0.78 6.15
C VAL A 107 1.40 0.86 4.62
N ALA A 108 0.43 0.26 3.95
CA ALA A 108 0.33 0.11 2.50
C ALA A 108 -1.05 0.53 1.99
N ASP A 109 -1.16 0.67 0.67
CA ASP A 109 -2.42 0.96 -0.04
C ASP A 109 -3.15 2.24 0.41
N PHE A 110 -2.72 3.36 -0.19
CA PHE A 110 -3.15 4.71 0.14
C PHE A 110 -4.45 5.16 -0.56
N GLY A 111 -5.35 4.24 -0.88
CA GLY A 111 -6.68 4.55 -1.41
C GLY A 111 -6.68 5.33 -2.73
N LEU A 112 -5.82 4.93 -3.67
CA LEU A 112 -5.72 5.51 -5.03
C LEU A 112 -6.83 5.04 -5.97
#